data_AF-A0A0N0KXV2-F1
#
_entry.id   AF-A0A0N0KXV2-F1
#
_cell.length_a   1.000
_cell.length_b   1.000
_cell.length_c   1.000
_cell.angle_alpha   90.00
_cell.angle_beta   90.00
_cell.angle_gamma   90.00
#
_symmetry.space_group_name_H-M   'P 1'
#
loop_
_entity.id
_entity.type
_entity.pdbx_description
1 polymer ?
#
loop_
_entity_poly.entity_id
_entity_poly.type
_entity_poly.pdbx_seq_one_letter_code
_entity_poly.pdbx_strand_id
1 'polypeptide(L)'
;MTFSSKWTVHGISYAAEVDHGFLLWGAAPASSCEPLEMKRVVPSDFEVVSRVTEGKETVVTAVILGRTVTVVIPNIVFGALELAWKRVNDSA
;
A
#
# COMPACT_ATOMS: atom_id res chain seq x y z
N MET A 1 -15.40 4.56 -6.26
CA MET A 1 -14.94 3.18 -6.54
C MET A 1 -14.14 2.72 -5.33
N THR A 2 -14.53 1.63 -4.70
CA THR A 2 -13.85 1.11 -3.50
C THR A 2 -12.86 0.04 -3.95
N PHE A 3 -11.56 0.26 -3.72
CA PHE A 3 -10.53 -0.75 -3.96
C PHE A 3 -10.07 -1.24 -2.59
N SER A 4 -10.00 -2.56 -2.36
CA SER A 4 -9.45 -3.13 -1.14
C SER A 4 -8.62 -4.35 -1.51
N SER A 5 -7.40 -4.45 -1.00
CA SER A 5 -6.50 -5.56 -1.22
C SER A 5 -5.78 -5.93 0.07
N LYS A 6 -5.62 -7.25 0.31
CA LYS A 6 -4.88 -7.81 1.44
C LYS A 6 -3.91 -8.85 0.93
N TRP A 7 -2.70 -8.86 1.46
CA TRP A 7 -1.68 -9.85 1.10
C TRP A 7 -0.71 -10.09 2.26
N THR A 8 0.00 -11.22 2.24
CA THR A 8 0.95 -11.58 3.29
C THR A 8 2.30 -11.88 2.67
N VAL A 9 3.36 -11.28 3.21
CA VAL A 9 4.75 -11.50 2.79
C VAL A 9 5.62 -11.60 4.03
N HIS A 10 6.47 -12.63 4.09
CA HIS A 10 7.41 -12.86 5.20
C HIS A 10 6.78 -12.80 6.61
N GLY A 11 5.56 -13.33 6.77
CA GLY A 11 4.86 -13.34 8.06
C GLY A 11 4.26 -11.99 8.47
N ILE A 12 4.24 -11.00 7.57
CA ILE A 12 3.56 -9.72 7.76
C ILE A 12 2.37 -9.66 6.80
N SER A 13 1.19 -9.41 7.34
CA SER A 13 -0.01 -9.12 6.56
C SER A 13 -0.11 -7.63 6.31
N TYR A 14 -0.44 -7.28 5.07
CA TYR A 14 -0.62 -5.93 4.58
C TYR A 14 -2.05 -5.79 4.07
N ALA A 15 -2.59 -4.59 4.22
CA ALA A 15 -3.85 -4.20 3.62
C ALA A 15 -3.74 -2.80 3.05
N ALA A 16 -4.37 -2.58 1.89
CA ALA A 16 -4.52 -1.27 1.28
C ALA A 16 -5.95 -1.10 0.80
N GLU A 17 -6.55 0.06 1.09
CA GLU A 17 -7.91 0.40 0.68
C GLU A 17 -7.96 1.82 0.11
N VAL A 18 -8.81 2.04 -0.89
CA VAL A 18 -9.15 3.39 -1.36
C VAL A 18 -10.57 3.69 -0.91
N ASP A 19 -10.69 4.66 0.00
CA ASP A 19 -11.95 5.14 0.55
C ASP A 19 -12.06 6.66 0.38
N HIS A 20 -13.18 7.14 -0.16
CA HIS A 20 -13.44 8.56 -0.45
C HIS A 20 -12.28 9.32 -1.16
N GLY A 21 -11.52 8.62 -2.01
CA GLY A 21 -10.37 9.20 -2.73
C GLY A 21 -9.06 9.22 -1.94
N PHE A 22 -9.04 8.70 -0.72
CA PHE A 22 -7.85 8.56 0.10
C PHE A 22 -7.33 7.12 0.08
N LEU A 23 -6.01 6.97 0.06
CA LEU A 23 -5.36 5.67 0.28
C LEU A 23 -5.25 5.42 1.79
N LEU A 24 -5.80 4.30 2.24
CA LEU A 24 -5.65 3.74 3.58
C LEU A 24 -4.69 2.55 3.52
N TRP A 25 -3.79 2.43 4.49
CA TRP A 25 -2.81 1.35 4.55
C TRP A 25 -2.64 0.82 5.98
N GLY A 26 -2.46 -0.49 6.11
CA GLY A 26 -2.19 -1.17 7.37
C GLY A 26 -1.20 -2.31 7.20
N ALA A 27 -0.41 -2.56 8.25
CA ALA A 27 0.48 -3.70 8.35
C ALA A 27 0.47 -4.28 9.78
N ALA A 28 0.42 -5.60 9.89
CA ALA A 28 0.43 -6.31 11.16
C ALA A 28 1.10 -7.69 10.97
N PRO A 29 1.62 -8.31 12.05
CA PRO A 29 2.03 -9.70 12.00
C PRO A 29 0.88 -10.58 11.48
N ALA A 30 1.19 -11.54 10.61
CA ALA A 30 0.19 -12.47 10.07
C ALA A 30 -0.45 -13.36 11.15
N SER A 31 0.19 -13.47 12.32
CA SER A 31 -0.34 -14.14 13.51
C SER A 31 -1.32 -13.29 14.32
N SER A 32 -1.51 -12.02 13.98
CA SER A 32 -2.49 -11.17 14.66
C SER A 32 -3.91 -11.61 14.33
N CYS A 33 -4.72 -11.88 15.35
CA CYS A 33 -6.15 -12.14 15.19
C CYS A 33 -6.97 -10.83 15.11
N GLU A 34 -6.35 -9.68 15.42
CA GLU A 34 -7.03 -8.40 15.38
C GLU A 34 -7.11 -7.87 13.93
N PRO A 35 -8.18 -7.15 13.57
CA PRO A 35 -8.25 -6.46 12.29
C PRO A 35 -7.05 -5.54 12.09
N LEU A 36 -6.46 -5.56 10.89
CA LEU A 36 -5.40 -4.63 10.50
C LEU A 36 -5.89 -3.18 10.68
N GLU A 37 -5.20 -2.44 11.54
CA GLU A 37 -5.45 -1.00 11.71
C GLU A 37 -5.09 -0.28 10.41
N MET A 38 -6.10 0.31 9.77
CA MET A 38 -5.96 1.05 8.52
C MET A 38 -5.72 2.53 8.80
N LYS A 39 -4.55 3.05 8.43
CA LYS A 39 -4.19 4.46 8.60
C LYS A 39 -4.28 5.17 7.26
N ARG A 40 -4.81 6.39 7.28
CA ARG A 40 -4.80 7.25 6.11
C ARG A 40 -3.37 7.62 5.75
N VAL A 41 -3.00 7.41 4.50
CA VAL A 41 -1.75 7.88 3.93
C VAL A 41 -1.95 9.35 3.54
N VAL A 42 -1.24 10.25 4.21
CA VAL A 42 -1.22 11.67 3.86
C VAL A 42 -0.05 11.90 2.89
N PRO A 43 -0.27 12.46 1.69
CA PRO A 43 0.80 12.66 0.71
C PRO A 43 1.97 13.50 1.22
N SER A 44 1.74 14.45 2.14
CA SER A 44 2.81 15.27 2.75
C SER A 44 3.76 14.46 3.64
N ASP A 45 3.29 13.33 4.17
CA ASP A 45 4.00 12.52 5.16
C ASP A 45 4.54 11.23 4.55
N PHE A 46 4.42 11.10 3.21
CA PHE A 46 4.76 9.94 2.43
C PHE A 46 5.69 10.32 1.28
N GLU A 47 6.95 9.91 1.38
CA GLU A 47 7.94 10.11 0.32
C GLU A 47 8.41 8.75 -0.19
N VAL A 48 8.26 8.49 -1.49
CA VAL A 48 8.83 7.29 -2.13
C VAL A 48 10.31 7.55 -2.40
N VAL A 49 11.17 6.84 -1.67
CA VAL A 49 12.63 6.95 -1.80
C VAL A 49 13.15 6.05 -2.91
N SER A 50 12.60 4.85 -3.04
CA SER A 50 12.95 3.93 -4.13
C SER A 50 11.80 3.02 -4.52
N ARG A 51 11.79 2.64 -5.79
CA ARG A 51 10.88 1.66 -6.38
C ARG A 51 11.68 0.75 -7.29
N VAL A 52 11.68 -0.54 -6.99
CA VAL A 52 12.34 -1.58 -7.79
C VAL A 52 11.30 -2.63 -8.14
N THR A 53 11.06 -2.84 -9.42
CA THR A 53 10.19 -3.92 -9.90
C THR A 53 11.08 -5.04 -10.41
N GLU A 54 11.01 -6.21 -9.77
CA GLU A 54 11.80 -7.39 -10.13
C GLU A 54 10.91 -8.64 -10.18
N GLY A 55 10.90 -9.32 -11.33
CA GLY A 55 10.11 -10.53 -11.51
C GLY A 55 8.60 -10.30 -11.30
N LYS A 56 8.04 -10.91 -10.25
CA LYS A 56 6.60 -10.88 -9.91
C LYS A 56 6.24 -9.87 -8.83
N GLU A 57 7.21 -9.11 -8.33
CA GLU A 57 7.04 -8.22 -7.19
C GLU A 57 7.62 -6.83 -7.47
N THR A 58 7.06 -5.85 -6.79
CA THR A 58 7.55 -4.47 -6.74
C THR A 58 7.88 -4.15 -5.29
N VAL A 59 9.13 -3.84 -5.04
CA VAL A 59 9.63 -3.38 -3.76
C VAL A 59 9.57 -1.85 -3.77
N VAL A 60 8.84 -1.29 -2.81
CA VAL A 60 8.74 0.15 -2.59
C VAL A 60 9.35 0.47 -1.24
N THR A 61 10.37 1.32 -1.23
CA THR A 61 10.88 1.92 0.00
C THR A 61 10.37 3.35 0.08
N ALA A 62 9.66 3.64 1.16
CA ALA A 62 9.09 4.95 1.43
C ALA A 62 9.45 5.42 2.84
N VAL A 63 9.45 6.73 3.06
CA VAL A 63 9.49 7.33 4.39
C VAL A 63 8.08 7.73 4.78
N ILE A 64 7.60 7.18 5.89
CA ILE A 64 6.28 7.46 6.47
C ILE A 64 6.48 8.02 7.86
N LEU A 65 6.06 9.27 8.10
CA LEU A 65 6.22 9.94 9.40
C LEU A 65 7.67 9.90 9.92
N GLY A 66 8.65 10.10 9.02
CA GLY A 66 10.08 10.05 9.34
C GLY A 66 10.67 8.66 9.56
N ARG A 67 9.90 7.59 9.32
CA ARG A 67 10.37 6.20 9.41
C ARG A 67 10.45 5.57 8.03
N THR A 68 11.58 4.92 7.73
CA THR A 68 11.74 4.16 6.49
C THR A 68 10.96 2.85 6.58
N VAL A 69 10.07 2.62 5.62
CA VAL A 69 9.25 1.43 5.45
C VAL A 69 9.54 0.85 4.08
N THR A 70 9.88 -0.44 4.03
CA THR A 70 10.02 -1.18 2.78
C THR A 70 8.87 -2.17 2.66
N VAL A 71 8.10 -2.05 1.58
CA VAL A 71 6.95 -2.90 1.28
C VAL A 71 7.22 -3.68 0.01
N VAL A 72 6.96 -4.99 0.06
CA VAL A 72 6.98 -5.84 -1.13
C VAL A 72 5.55 -6.06 -1.57
N ILE A 73 5.25 -5.68 -2.81
CA ILE A 73 3.90 -5.69 -3.39
C ILE A 73 3.91 -6.60 -4.61
N PRO A 74 3.10 -7.67 -4.66
CA PRO A 74 2.96 -8.46 -5.87
C PRO A 74 2.51 -7.58 -7.05
N ASN A 75 3.10 -7.78 -8.24
CA ASN A 75 2.86 -6.91 -9.40
C ASN A 75 1.38 -6.85 -9.81
N ILE A 76 0.62 -7.94 -9.60
CA ILE A 76 -0.83 -7.96 -9.83
C ILE A 76 -1.58 -6.98 -8.94
N VAL A 77 -1.15 -6.83 -7.68
CA VAL A 77 -1.74 -5.92 -6.70
C VAL A 77 -1.26 -4.50 -6.99
N PHE A 78 0.02 -4.34 -7.29
CA PHE A 78 0.63 -3.05 -7.61
C PHE A 78 -0.03 -2.40 -8.84
N GLY A 79 -0.23 -3.17 -9.93
CA GLY A 79 -0.92 -2.67 -11.12
C GLY A 79 -2.38 -2.30 -10.84
N ALA A 80 -3.07 -3.05 -9.98
CA ALA A 80 -4.43 -2.72 -9.57
C ALA A 80 -4.48 -1.43 -8.73
N LEU A 81 -3.48 -1.21 -7.86
CA LEU A 81 -3.31 0.02 -7.08
C LEU A 81 -3.06 1.24 -7.98
N GLU A 82 -2.12 1.16 -8.94
CA GLU A 82 -1.86 2.25 -9.89
C GLU A 82 -3.10 2.59 -10.73
N LEU A 83 -3.83 1.58 -11.19
CA LEU A 83 -5.03 1.78 -11.99
C LEU A 83 -6.17 2.42 -11.18
N ALA A 84 -6.37 1.98 -9.93
CA ALA A 84 -7.34 2.59 -9.03
C ALA A 84 -6.98 4.04 -8.70
N TRP A 85 -5.71 4.32 -8.41
CA TRP A 85 -5.20 5.67 -8.15
C TRP A 85 -5.40 6.60 -9.35
N LYS A 86 -5.03 6.13 -10.55
CA LYS A 86 -5.19 6.90 -11.78
C LYS A 86 -6.66 7.25 -12.03
N ARG A 87 -7.59 6.31 -11.83
CA ARG A 87 -9.03 6.57 -12.00
C ARG A 87 -9.55 7.64 -11.05
N VAL A 88 -9.07 7.69 -9.81
CA VAL A 88 -9.47 8.71 -8.84
C VAL A 88 -8.93 10.09 -9.21
N ASN A 89 -7.69 10.17 -9.70
CA ASN A 89 -7.02 11.45 -9.97
C ASN A 89 -7.22 12.00 -11.39
N ASP A 90 -7.46 11.15 -12.39
CA ASP A 90 -7.80 11.58 -13.76
C ASP A 90 -9.28 11.96 -13.92
N SER A 91 -10.13 11.61 -12.95
CA SER A 91 -11.56 12.01 -12.94
C SER A 91 -11.78 13.39 -12.30
N ALA A 92 -10.70 14.15 -12.09
CA ALA A 92 -10.69 15.51 -11.53
C ALA A 92 -10.51 16.57 -12.62
#